data_AF-A0A945M8Z7-F1
#
_entry.id   AF-A0A945M8Z7-F1
#
_cell.length_a   1.000
_cell.length_b   1.000
_cell.length_c   1.000
_cell.angle_alpha   90.00
_cell.angle_beta   90.00
_cell.angle_gamma   90.00
#
_symmetry.space_group_name_H-M   'P 1'
#
loop_
_entity.id
_entity.type
_entity.pdbx_description
1 polymer ?
#
loop_
_entity_poly.entity_id
_entity_poly.type
_entity_poly.pdbx_seq_one_letter_code
_entity_poly.pdbx_strand_id
1 'polypeptide(L)'
;GNLISARNQRAGLGVMETNALGMSYGAAFTALFALLNGDPFLFDTSIAYIGSLLYLAVPGSVIAFWCYLTLLGRIGAGRAAYAMVLFPVIALGISTLVEGFRWSPAAFAGVALILAGNVLVLTRTGARAPAPSRG
;
A
#
# COMPACT_ATOMS: atom_id res chain seq x y z
N GLY A 1 -4.16 8.73 -4.80
CA GLY A 1 -4.19 7.27 -4.98
C GLY A 1 -5.61 6.75 -5.01
N ASN A 2 -6.16 6.33 -3.86
CA ASN A 2 -7.45 5.62 -3.77
C ASN A 2 -8.65 6.30 -4.46
N LEU A 3 -8.77 7.63 -4.37
CA LEU A 3 -9.84 8.38 -5.04
C LEU A 3 -9.73 8.33 -6.57
N ILE A 4 -8.51 8.41 -7.11
CA ILE A 4 -8.24 8.31 -8.54
C ILE A 4 -8.43 6.88 -9.01
N SER A 5 -7.96 5.88 -8.25
CA SER A 5 -8.21 4.46 -8.57
C SER A 5 -9.70 4.12 -8.54
N ALA A 6 -10.46 4.61 -7.55
CA ALA A 6 -11.91 4.44 -7.50
C ALA A 6 -12.61 5.13 -8.68
N ARG A 7 -12.12 6.31 -9.12
CA ARG A 7 -12.63 7.00 -10.31
C ARG A 7 -12.31 6.23 -11.60
N ASN A 8 -11.09 5.74 -11.75
CA ASN A 8 -10.64 5.00 -12.94
C ASN A 8 -11.39 3.67 -13.09
N GLN A 9 -11.64 2.97 -11.98
CA GLN A 9 -12.48 1.77 -11.99
C GLN A 9 -13.94 2.08 -12.32
N ARG A 10 -14.50 3.21 -11.83
CA ARG A 10 -15.84 3.68 -12.23
C ARG A 10 -15.92 4.09 -13.71
N ALA A 11 -14.80 4.47 -14.31
CA ALA A 11 -14.67 4.78 -15.73
C ALA A 11 -14.44 3.53 -16.60
N GLY A 12 -14.46 2.32 -16.03
CA GLY A 12 -14.30 1.05 -16.75
C GLY A 12 -12.85 0.67 -17.09
N LEU A 13 -11.86 1.40 -16.59
CA LEU A 13 -10.45 1.07 -16.83
C LEU A 13 -10.05 -0.18 -16.03
N GLY A 14 -9.33 -1.09 -16.68
CA GLY A 14 -8.83 -2.31 -16.06
C GLY A 14 -7.92 -2.02 -14.87
N VAL A 15 -8.13 -2.74 -13.76
CA VAL A 15 -7.30 -2.63 -12.55
C VAL A 15 -5.84 -2.96 -12.84
N MET A 16 -5.62 -3.96 -13.71
CA MET A 16 -4.27 -4.42 -14.06
C MET A 16 -3.51 -3.41 -14.92
N GLU A 17 -4.17 -2.81 -15.92
CA GLU A 17 -3.57 -1.79 -16.80
C GLU A 17 -3.19 -0.53 -16.02
N THR A 18 -4.12 -0.04 -15.19
CA THR A 18 -3.87 1.16 -14.38
C THR A 18 -2.77 0.92 -13.33
N ASN A 19 -2.69 -0.28 -12.76
CA ASN A 19 -1.61 -0.66 -11.85
C ASN A 19 -0.27 -0.77 -12.58
N ALA A 20 -0.23 -1.43 -13.74
CA ALA A 20 0.98 -1.60 -14.54
C ALA A 20 1.55 -0.25 -14.98
N LEU A 21 0.71 0.66 -15.48
CA LEU A 21 1.12 2.01 -15.84
C LEU A 21 1.62 2.79 -14.62
N GLY A 22 0.88 2.75 -13.50
CA GLY A 22 1.28 3.43 -12.26
C GLY A 22 2.64 2.96 -11.73
N MET A 23 2.87 1.65 -11.70
CA MET A 23 4.15 1.06 -11.30
C MET A 23 5.28 1.40 -12.28
N SER A 24 5.01 1.41 -13.58
CA SER A 24 6.01 1.78 -14.60
C SER A 24 6.45 3.24 -14.47
N TYR A 25 5.50 4.17 -14.29
CA TYR A 25 5.82 5.58 -14.04
C TYR A 25 6.57 5.77 -12.71
N GLY A 26 6.15 5.06 -11.65
CA GLY A 26 6.84 5.10 -10.36
C GLY A 26 8.28 4.58 -10.44
N ALA A 27 8.50 3.49 -11.16
CA ALA A 27 9.82 2.93 -11.39
C ALA A 27 10.70 3.88 -12.22
N ALA A 28 10.17 4.42 -13.32
CA ALA A 28 10.89 5.38 -14.16
C ALA A 28 11.26 6.66 -13.39
N PHE A 29 10.34 7.19 -12.58
CA PHE A 29 10.60 8.35 -11.74
C PHE A 29 11.67 8.06 -10.69
N THR A 30 11.58 6.90 -10.00
CA THR A 30 12.57 6.50 -8.98
C THR A 30 13.95 6.29 -9.61
N ALA A 31 14.01 5.68 -10.80
CA ALA A 31 15.24 5.51 -11.55
C ALA A 31 15.86 6.85 -11.95
N LEU A 32 15.06 7.78 -12.50
CA LEU A 32 15.52 9.12 -12.85
C LEU A 32 16.02 9.87 -11.61
N PHE A 33 15.32 9.76 -10.49
CA PHE A 33 15.74 10.40 -9.24
C PHE A 33 17.08 9.85 -8.73
N ALA A 34 17.27 8.52 -8.76
CA ALA A 34 18.55 7.90 -8.41
C ALA A 34 19.69 8.34 -9.34
N LEU A 35 19.43 8.42 -10.65
CA LEU A 35 20.37 8.95 -11.65
C LEU A 35 20.77 10.41 -11.35
N LEU A 36 19.81 11.26 -10.99
CA LEU A 36 20.07 12.66 -10.65
C LEU A 36 20.85 12.82 -9.34
N ASN A 37 20.68 11.90 -8.37
CA ASN A 37 21.46 11.89 -7.13
C ASN A 37 22.88 11.30 -7.32
N GLY A 38 23.18 10.71 -8.48
CA GLY A 38 24.46 10.06 -8.74
C GLY A 38 24.61 8.71 -8.03
N ASP A 39 23.51 8.07 -7.62
CA ASP A 39 23.56 6.76 -6.99
C ASP A 39 24.06 5.71 -7.99
N PRO A 40 25.07 4.90 -7.63
CA PRO A 40 25.57 3.86 -8.52
C PRO A 40 24.49 2.79 -8.73
N PHE A 41 24.19 2.45 -9.98
CA PHE A 41 23.29 1.36 -10.31
C PHE A 41 23.99 0.02 -10.08
N LEU A 42 23.99 -0.43 -8.82
CA LEU A 42 24.60 -1.70 -8.41
C LEU A 42 23.64 -2.86 -8.70
N PHE A 43 23.76 -3.41 -9.91
CA PHE A 43 23.06 -4.64 -10.26
C PHE A 43 23.97 -5.84 -10.00
N ASP A 44 23.71 -6.58 -8.92
CA ASP A 44 24.40 -7.83 -8.63
C ASP A 44 23.75 -8.98 -9.41
N THR A 45 24.55 -9.84 -10.04
CA THR A 45 24.04 -11.02 -10.77
C THR A 45 23.83 -12.23 -9.86
N SER A 46 24.06 -12.08 -8.54
CA SER A 46 23.83 -13.13 -7.57
C SER A 46 22.36 -13.60 -7.56
N ILE A 47 22.17 -14.91 -7.39
CA ILE A 47 20.85 -15.52 -7.28
C ILE A 47 20.05 -14.91 -6.13
N ALA A 48 20.73 -14.57 -5.03
CA ALA A 48 20.11 -13.92 -3.87
C ALA A 48 19.56 -12.52 -4.23
N TYR A 49 20.35 -11.69 -4.92
CA TYR A 49 19.90 -10.37 -5.36
C TYR A 49 18.71 -10.47 -6.32
N ILE A 50 18.86 -11.25 -7.40
CA ILE A 50 17.81 -11.43 -8.41
C ILE A 50 16.55 -12.03 -7.78
N GLY A 51 16.70 -13.02 -6.92
CA GLY A 51 15.59 -13.65 -6.19
C GLY A 51 14.84 -12.65 -5.30
N SER A 52 15.56 -11.84 -4.53
CA SER A 52 14.96 -10.81 -3.67
C SER A 52 14.25 -9.73 -4.48
N LEU A 53 14.86 -9.28 -5.58
CA LEU A 53 14.30 -8.27 -6.48
C LEU A 53 13.00 -8.77 -7.12
N LEU A 54 13.00 -10.01 -7.65
CA LEU A 54 11.80 -10.62 -8.24
C LEU A 54 10.70 -10.84 -7.19
N TYR A 55 11.06 -11.28 -5.98
CA TYR A 55 10.12 -11.45 -4.88
C TYR A 55 9.47 -10.11 -4.46
N LEU A 56 10.24 -9.03 -4.34
CA LEU A 56 9.67 -7.72 -4.00
C LEU A 56 8.85 -7.12 -5.15
N ALA A 57 9.29 -7.28 -6.39
CA ALA A 57 8.59 -6.72 -7.54
C ALA A 57 7.28 -7.44 -7.84
N VAL A 58 7.26 -8.78 -7.84
CA VAL A 58 6.09 -9.54 -8.30
C VAL A 58 5.09 -9.77 -7.17
N PRO A 59 5.32 -10.64 -6.15
CA PRO A 59 4.36 -10.81 -5.07
C PRO A 59 4.26 -9.58 -4.16
N GLY A 60 5.37 -8.93 -3.82
CA GLY A 60 5.39 -7.78 -2.91
C GLY A 60 4.73 -6.52 -3.48
N SER A 61 4.82 -6.31 -4.79
CA SER A 61 4.29 -5.10 -5.44
C SER A 61 3.12 -5.43 -6.37
N VAL A 62 3.36 -6.05 -7.53
CA VAL A 62 2.33 -6.22 -8.57
C VAL A 62 1.08 -6.94 -8.05
N ILE A 63 1.27 -8.10 -7.43
CA ILE A 63 0.16 -8.93 -6.93
C ILE A 63 -0.50 -8.28 -5.71
N ALA A 64 0.29 -7.83 -4.72
CA ALA A 64 -0.24 -7.18 -3.53
C ALA A 64 -1.11 -5.95 -3.87
N PHE A 65 -0.63 -5.10 -4.78
CA PHE A 65 -1.34 -3.90 -5.18
C PHE A 65 -2.57 -4.22 -6.04
N TRP A 66 -2.48 -5.23 -6.92
CA TRP A 66 -3.64 -5.70 -7.67
C TRP A 66 -4.74 -6.25 -6.76
N CYS A 67 -4.38 -7.07 -5.77
CA CYS A 67 -5.30 -7.56 -4.73
C CYS A 67 -5.93 -6.39 -3.96
N TYR A 68 -5.11 -5.42 -3.54
CA TYR A 68 -5.57 -4.22 -2.84
C TYR A 68 -6.57 -3.39 -3.68
N LEU A 69 -6.26 -3.12 -4.95
CA LEU A 69 -7.13 -2.34 -5.83
C LEU A 69 -8.41 -3.10 -6.20
N THR A 70 -8.33 -4.42 -6.35
CA THR A 70 -9.49 -5.30 -6.57
C THR A 70 -10.41 -5.28 -5.35
N LEU A 71 -9.84 -5.39 -4.15
CA LEU A 71 -10.58 -5.26 -2.90
C LEU A 71 -11.23 -3.88 -2.81
N LEU A 72 -10.47 -2.81 -3.06
CA LEU A 72 -10.96 -1.43 -3.09
C LEU A 72 -12.16 -1.25 -4.02
N GLY A 73 -12.13 -1.85 -5.20
CA GLY A 73 -13.24 -1.85 -6.15
C GLY A 73 -14.49 -2.58 -5.64
N ARG A 74 -14.29 -3.72 -4.97
CA ARG A 74 -15.39 -4.58 -4.48
C ARG A 74 -16.06 -4.03 -3.22
N ILE A 75 -15.30 -3.57 -2.23
CA ILE A 75 -15.83 -3.15 -0.92
C ILE A 75 -15.90 -1.63 -0.72
N GLY A 76 -15.36 -0.86 -1.67
CA GLY A 76 -15.34 0.61 -1.65
C GLY A 76 -14.25 1.20 -0.74
N ALA A 77 -13.92 2.48 -0.97
CA ALA A 77 -12.83 3.18 -0.29
C ALA A 77 -12.94 3.21 1.25
N GLY A 78 -14.16 3.29 1.78
CA GLY A 78 -14.38 3.32 3.22
C GLY A 78 -13.97 2.02 3.92
N ARG A 79 -14.25 0.85 3.33
CA ARG A 79 -13.86 -0.45 3.90
C ARG A 79 -12.45 -0.85 3.52
N ALA A 80 -11.95 -0.44 2.36
CA ALA A 80 -10.56 -0.67 1.97
C ALA A 80 -9.55 0.00 2.92
N ALA A 81 -9.94 1.10 3.58
CA ALA A 81 -9.13 1.74 4.60
C ALA A 81 -8.82 0.82 5.80
N TYR A 82 -9.67 -0.17 6.11
CA TYR A 82 -9.36 -1.17 7.16
C TYR A 82 -8.12 -2.01 6.83
N ALA A 83 -7.81 -2.23 5.55
CA ALA A 83 -6.60 -2.95 5.16
C ALA A 83 -5.33 -2.19 5.59
N MET A 84 -5.33 -0.86 5.51
CA MET A 84 -4.20 -0.03 5.95
C MET A 84 -3.97 -0.12 7.47
N VAL A 85 -5.04 -0.25 8.25
CA VAL A 85 -4.95 -0.46 9.71
C VAL A 85 -4.35 -1.83 10.03
N LEU A 86 -4.67 -2.82 9.20
CA LEU A 86 -4.27 -4.21 9.42
C LEU A 86 -2.80 -4.46 9.02
N PHE A 87 -2.23 -3.66 8.10
CA PHE A 87 -0.85 -3.86 7.62
C PHE A 87 0.20 -3.85 8.73
N PRO A 88 0.29 -2.85 9.63
CA PRO A 88 1.28 -2.87 10.70
C PRO A 88 1.07 -4.02 11.68
N VAL A 89 -0.19 -4.39 11.95
CA VAL A 89 -0.54 -5.50 12.85
C VAL A 89 -0.07 -6.83 12.25
N ILE A 90 -0.34 -7.08 10.96
CA ILE A 90 0.13 -8.27 10.25
C ILE A 90 1.65 -8.28 10.16
N ALA A 91 2.27 -7.15 9.82
CA ALA A 91 3.72 -7.03 9.70
C ALA A 91 4.43 -7.38 11.01
N LEU A 92 3.99 -6.81 12.13
CA LEU A 92 4.54 -7.11 13.45
C LEU A 92 4.24 -8.55 13.89
N GLY A 93 3.06 -9.08 13.56
CA GLY A 93 2.73 -10.48 13.80
C GLY A 93 3.69 -11.43 13.08
N ILE A 94 3.92 -11.19 11.78
CA ILE A 94 4.88 -11.97 10.98
C ILE A 94 6.30 -11.82 11.54
N SER A 95 6.75 -10.60 11.86
CA SER A 95 8.08 -10.36 12.45
C SER A 95 8.23 -11.07 13.82
N THR A 96 7.16 -11.14 14.63
CA THR A 96 7.17 -11.92 15.88
C THR A 96 7.34 -13.41 15.62
N LEU A 97 6.66 -13.96 14.61
CA LEU A 97 6.66 -15.39 14.31
C LEU A 97 7.92 -15.85 13.55
N VAL A 98 8.42 -15.04 12.62
CA VAL A 98 9.49 -15.40 11.68
C VAL A 98 10.85 -14.92 12.18
N GLU A 99 10.92 -13.75 12.80
CA GLU A 99 12.19 -13.12 13.21
C GLU A 99 12.39 -13.18 14.73
N GLY A 100 11.41 -13.68 15.49
CA GLY A 100 11.47 -13.72 16.96
C GLY A 100 11.41 -12.33 17.60
N PHE A 101 10.73 -11.38 16.96
CA PHE A 101 10.61 -10.01 17.44
C PHE A 101 10.14 -9.94 18.89
N ARG A 102 10.90 -9.23 19.72
CA ARG A 102 10.57 -9.01 21.14
C ARG A 102 9.79 -7.72 21.29
N TRP A 103 8.56 -7.85 21.78
CA TRP A 103 7.70 -6.71 22.06
C TRP A 103 8.32 -5.82 23.14
N SER A 104 8.64 -4.59 22.75
CA SER A 104 9.06 -3.54 23.68
C SER A 104 7.87 -2.64 24.06
N PRO A 105 7.93 -1.92 25.19
CA PRO A 105 6.92 -0.93 25.53
C PRO A 105 6.73 0.14 24.43
N ALA A 106 7.82 0.50 23.73
CA ALA A 106 7.77 1.42 22.60
C ALA A 106 7.03 0.83 21.39
N ALA A 107 7.21 -0.46 21.09
CA ALA A 107 6.47 -1.15 20.02
C ALA A 107 4.96 -1.17 20.33
N PHE A 108 4.59 -1.46 21.58
CA PHE A 108 3.21 -1.38 22.03
C PHE A 108 2.62 0.03 21.89
N ALA A 109 3.36 1.06 22.33
CA ALA A 109 2.94 2.44 22.19
C ALA A 109 2.77 2.85 20.71
N GLY A 110 3.69 2.41 19.84
CA GLY A 110 3.61 2.63 18.40
C GLY A 110 2.37 1.99 17.77
N VAL A 111 2.09 0.73 18.10
CA VAL A 111 0.87 0.04 17.64
C VAL A 111 -0.39 0.76 18.14
N ALA A 112 -0.43 1.12 19.42
CA ALA A 112 -1.56 1.84 19.98
C ALA A 112 -1.79 3.18 19.27
N LEU A 113 -0.73 3.93 18.98
CA LEU A 113 -0.79 5.22 18.28
C LEU A 113 -1.29 5.05 16.82
N ILE A 114 -0.80 4.03 16.11
CA ILE A 114 -1.25 3.71 14.75
C ILE A 114 -2.74 3.38 14.75
N LEU A 115 -3.19 2.52 15.67
CA LEU A 115 -4.60 2.13 15.77
C LEU A 115 -5.47 3.34 16.12
N ALA A 116 -5.07 4.15 17.11
CA ALA A 116 -5.79 5.34 17.52
C ALA A 116 -5.89 6.39 16.39
N GLY A 117 -4.78 6.65 15.69
CA GLY A 117 -4.75 7.56 14.54
C GLY A 117 -5.67 7.10 13.41
N ASN A 118 -5.66 5.80 13.11
CA ASN A 118 -6.56 5.24 12.09
C ASN A 118 -8.04 5.34 12.49
N VAL A 119 -8.38 5.03 13.74
CA VAL A 119 -9.77 5.18 14.25
C VAL A 119 -10.22 6.64 14.18
N LEU A 120 -9.36 7.60 14.53
CA LEU A 120 -9.67 9.03 14.47
C LEU A 120 -9.98 9.50 13.03
N VAL A 121 -9.21 9.03 12.05
CA VAL A 121 -9.42 9.37 10.63
C VAL A 121 -10.72 8.74 10.09
N LEU A 122 -10.98 7.48 10.44
CA LEU A 122 -12.18 6.76 10.01
C LEU A 122 -13.45 7.37 10.60
N THR A 123 -13.43 7.75 11.89
CA THR A 123 -14.58 8.37 12.57
C THR A 123 -14.89 9.77 12.04
N ARG A 124 -13.89 10.60 11.74
CA ARG A 124 -14.11 11.91 11.09
C ARG A 124 -14.65 11.82 9.67
N THR A 125 -14.24 10.81 8.90
CA THR A 125 -14.66 10.66 7.51
C THR A 125 -16.11 10.20 7.40
N GLY A 126 -16.62 9.44 8.38
CA GLY A 126 -18.04 9.06 8.47
C GLY A 126 -18.99 10.23 8.82
N ALA A 127 -18.48 11.31 9.41
CA ALA A 127 -19.30 12.45 9.85
C ALA A 127 -19.67 13.44 8.73
N ARG A 128 -19.16 13.25 7.50
CA ARG A 128 -19.42 14.15 6.35
C ARG A 128 -20.21 13.42 5.26
N ALA A 129 -21.43 12.99 5.57
CA ALA A 129 -22.40 12.61 4.55
C ALA A 129 -22.88 13.87 3.81
N PRO A 130 -22.91 13.90 2.46
CA PRO A 130 -23.46 15.03 1.72
C PRO A 130 -24.95 15.17 2.00
N ALA A 131 -25.41 16.40 2.26
CA ALA A 131 -26.84 16.70 2.35
C ALA A 131 -27.54 16.29 1.04
N PRO A 132 -28.73 15.68 1.09
CA PRO A 132 -29.45 15.28 -0.11
C PRO A 132 -29.82 16.53 -0.92
N SER A 133 -29.35 16.62 -2.16
CA SER A 133 -29.82 17.62 -3.12
C SER A 133 -31.27 17.29 -3.48
N ARG A 134 -32.21 18.05 -2.91
CA ARG A 134 -33.57 18.18 -3.42
C ARG A 134 -33.52 19.10 -4.65
N GLY A 135 -34.12 18.65 -5.75
CA GLY A 135 -34.32 19.39 -6.99
C GLY A 135 -34.95 18.50 -8.03
#